data_AF-A0A5K1DAQ0-F1
#
_entry.id   AF-A0A5K1DAQ0-F1
#
_cell.length_a   1.000
_cell.length_b   1.000
_cell.length_c   1.000
_cell.angle_alpha   90.00
_cell.angle_beta   90.00
_cell.angle_gamma   90.00
#
_symmetry.space_group_name_H-M   'P 1'
#
loop_
_entity.id
_entity.type
_entity.pdbx_description
1 polymer ?
#
loop_
_entity_poly.entity_id
_entity_poly.type
_entity_poly.pdbx_seq_one_letter_code
_entity_poly.pdbx_strand_id
1 'polypeptide(L)' 'LEDRQRAEKRKREANGDKFTPKWFNVAGEVTQTPWGELEIYEYNGKYTEHRAAVENSSSTVEVDVKSIDFNPWQYDSLCA' A
#
# COMPACT_ATOMS: atom_id res chain seq x y z
N LEU A 1 0.58 2.53 16.29
CA LEU A 1 0.43 2.48 14.81
C LEU A 1 0.63 3.85 14.19
N GLU A 2 -0.06 4.88 14.68
CA GLU A 2 0.10 6.27 14.22
C GLU A 2 1.53 6.81 14.31
N ASP A 3 2.25 6.52 15.41
CA ASP A 3 3.65 6.97 15.54
C ASP A 3 4.58 6.32 14.50
N ARG A 4 4.30 5.08 14.11
CA ARG A 4 5.02 4.38 13.04
C ARG A 4 4.68 4.97 11.66
N GLN A 5 3.41 5.29 11.40
CA GLN A 5 3.01 6.06 10.20
C GLN A 5 3.75 7.40 10.12
N ARG A 6 3.80 8.13 11.24
CA ARG A 6 4.47 9.43 11.32
C ARG A 6 5.99 9.31 11.15
N ALA A 7 6.59 8.22 11.60
CA ALA A 7 8.00 7.93 11.36
C ALA A 7 8.28 7.59 9.89
N GLU A 8 7.45 6.74 9.26
CA GLU A 8 7.55 6.40 7.84
C GLU A 8 7.41 7.64 6.95
N LYS A 9 6.39 8.46 7.22
CA LYS A 9 6.18 9.74 6.51
C LYS A 9 7.38 10.66 6.60
N ARG A 10 7.96 10.83 7.80
CA ARG A 10 9.17 11.66 8.01
C ARG A 10 10.38 11.12 7.25
N LYS A 11 10.60 9.80 7.23
CA LYS A 11 11.70 9.19 6.45
C LYS A 11 11.53 9.47 4.95
N ARG A 12 10.32 9.24 4.43
CA ARG A 12 9.98 9.48 3.03
C ARG A 12 10.18 10.95 2.64
N GLU A 13 9.70 11.88 3.47
CA GLU A 13 9.89 13.32 3.26
C GLU A 13 11.37 13.72 3.31
N ALA A 14 12.15 13.18 4.25
CA ALA A 14 13.59 13.46 4.35
C ALA A 14 14.38 12.97 3.12
N ASN A 15 13.94 11.87 2.51
CA ASN A 15 14.54 11.32 1.30
C ASN A 15 14.02 11.98 0.01
N GLY A 16 13.01 12.88 0.09
CA GLY A 16 12.41 13.52 -1.07
C GLY A 16 11.53 12.58 -1.92
N ASP A 17 11.19 11.41 -1.39
CA ASP A 17 10.42 10.40 -2.11
C ASP A 17 8.94 10.75 -2.11
N LYS A 18 8.30 10.59 -3.27
CA LYS A 18 6.84 10.75 -3.38
C LYS A 18 6.14 9.49 -2.87
N PHE A 19 5.01 9.68 -2.20
CA PHE A 19 4.14 8.55 -1.86
C PHE A 19 3.54 7.97 -3.14
N THR A 20 3.70 6.67 -3.35
CA THR A 20 3.10 5.92 -4.45
C THR A 20 2.34 4.73 -3.87
N PRO A 21 1.03 4.62 -4.12
CA PRO A 21 0.25 3.49 -3.65
C PRO A 21 0.68 2.18 -4.34
N LYS A 22 0.71 1.08 -3.60
CA LYS A 22 1.18 -0.24 -4.11
C LYS A 22 0.21 -0.89 -5.11
N TRP A 23 -1.08 -0.78 -4.86
CA TRP A 23 -2.15 -1.49 -5.58
C TRP A 23 -2.92 -0.62 -6.58
N PHE A 24 -2.52 0.64 -6.70
CA PHE A 24 -3.15 1.60 -7.59
C PHE A 24 -2.07 2.36 -8.36
N ASN A 25 -2.36 2.77 -9.59
CA ASN A 25 -1.55 3.74 -10.30
C ASN A 25 -2.25 5.10 -10.28
N VAL A 26 -1.48 6.18 -10.34
CA VAL A 26 -2.03 7.52 -10.58
C VAL A 26 -2.48 7.57 -12.05
N ALA A 27 -3.77 7.80 -12.29
CA ALA A 27 -4.31 7.83 -13.65
C ALA A 27 -3.91 9.11 -14.43
N GLY A 28 -3.27 10.07 -13.76
CA GLY A 28 -2.90 11.38 -14.32
C GLY A 28 -4.08 12.33 -14.50
N GLU A 29 -5.29 11.87 -14.19
CA GLU A 29 -6.52 12.65 -14.23
C GLU A 29 -6.84 13.21 -12.84
N VAL A 30 -7.32 14.45 -12.81
CA VAL A 30 -7.75 15.14 -11.60
C VAL A 30 -9.17 15.64 -11.83
N THR A 31 -10.08 15.29 -10.94
CA THR A 31 -11.49 15.70 -11.02
C THR A 31 -11.74 16.90 -10.10
N GLN A 32 -12.49 17.87 -10.59
CA GLN A 32 -12.97 18.96 -9.75
C GLN A 32 -14.18 18.48 -8.96
N THR A 33 -14.02 18.43 -7.64
CA THR A 33 -15.13 18.16 -6.72
C THR A 33 -15.47 19.44 -5.96
N PRO A 34 -16.68 19.55 -5.37
CA PRO A 34 -17.04 20.68 -4.50
C PRO A 34 -16.10 20.87 -3.29
N TRP A 35 -15.27 19.87 -2.97
CA TRP A 35 -14.30 19.89 -1.88
C TRP A 35 -12.86 20.11 -2.36
N GLY A 36 -12.66 20.34 -3.66
CA GLY A 36 -11.36 20.57 -4.28
C GLY A 36 -11.02 19.55 -5.36
N GLU A 37 -9.78 19.62 -5.81
CA GLU A 37 -9.21 18.73 -6.82
C GLU A 37 -8.91 17.35 -6.21
N LEU A 38 -9.41 16.30 -6.86
CA LEU A 38 -9.21 14.91 -6.43
C LEU A 38 -8.51 14.11 -7.55
N GLU A 39 -7.32 13.61 -7.24
CA GLU A 39 -6.56 12.71 -8.12
C GLU A 39 -7.28 11.37 -8.30
N ILE A 40 -7.42 10.91 -9.54
CA ILE A 40 -7.96 9.60 -9.84
C ILE A 40 -6.85 8.55 -9.77
N TYR A 41 -7.19 7.45 -9.10
CA TYR A 41 -6.33 6.28 -8.98
C TYR A 41 -7.00 5.08 -9.67
N GLU A 42 -6.27 4.43 -10.55
CA GLU A 42 -6.72 3.21 -11.24
C GLU A 42 -6.18 1.96 -10.53
N TYR A 43 -7.02 0.94 -10.40
CA TYR A 43 -6.59 -0.34 -9.83
C TYR A 43 -5.62 -1.04 -10.78
N ASN A 44 -4.44 -1.41 -10.27
CA ASN A 44 -3.36 -1.93 -11.11
C ASN A 44 -3.29 -3.46 -11.24
N GLY A 45 -4.26 -4.20 -10.69
CA GLY A 45 -4.32 -5.67 -10.78
C GLY A 45 -3.37 -6.43 -9.84
N LYS A 46 -2.31 -5.78 -9.33
CA LYS A 46 -1.24 -6.44 -8.56
C LYS A 46 -1.74 -7.05 -7.25
N TYR A 47 -2.81 -6.53 -6.66
CA TYR A 47 -3.37 -7.13 -5.44
C TYR A 47 -4.03 -8.49 -5.73
N THR A 48 -4.71 -8.61 -6.87
CA THR A 48 -5.30 -9.87 -7.33
C THR A 48 -4.20 -10.91 -7.58
N GLU A 49 -3.11 -10.52 -8.24
CA GLU A 49 -1.94 -11.38 -8.46
C GLU A 49 -1.30 -11.82 -7.14
N HIS A 50 -1.09 -10.88 -6.21
CA HIS A 50 -0.57 -11.18 -4.89
C HIS A 50 -1.47 -12.15 -4.12
N ARG A 51 -2.79 -11.96 -4.15
CA ARG A 51 -3.75 -12.87 -3.52
C ARG A 51 -3.72 -14.27 -4.12
N ALA A 52 -3.67 -14.38 -5.45
CA ALA A 52 -3.55 -15.66 -6.13
C ALA A 52 -2.25 -16.40 -5.77
N ALA A 53 -1.13 -15.67 -5.67
CA ALA A 53 0.15 -16.24 -5.25
C ALA A 53 0.12 -16.74 -3.79
N VAL A 54 -0.49 -15.97 -2.88
CA VAL A 54 -0.66 -16.37 -1.48
C VAL A 54 -1.56 -17.60 -1.37
N GLU A 55 -2.67 -17.66 -2.10
CA GLU A 55 -3.57 -18.82 -2.10
C GLU A 55 -2.91 -20.07 -2.67
N ASN A 56 -2.13 -19.94 -3.75
CA ASN A 56 -1.38 -21.06 -4.33
C ASN A 56 -0.20 -21.52 -3.45
N SER A 57 0.34 -20.64 -2.62
CA SER A 57 1.41 -20.96 -1.65
C SER A 57 0.89 -21.40 -0.29
N SER A 58 -0.41 -21.25 -0.02
CA SER A 58 -1.01 -21.59 1.27
C SER A 58 -1.20 -23.10 1.35
N SER A 59 -0.34 -23.78 2.09
CA SER A 59 -0.62 -25.15 2.57
C SER A 59 -1.94 -25.16 3.34
N THR A 60 -2.68 -26.27 3.29
CA THR A 60 -4.01 -26.52 3.92
C THR A 60 -3.98 -26.51 5.46
N VAL A 61 -3.16 -25.67 6.06
CA VAL A 61 -3.04 -25.51 7.51
C VAL A 61 -3.78 -24.23 7.87
N GLU A 62 -4.77 -24.33 8.75
CA GLU A 62 -5.53 -23.17 9.22
C GLU A 62 -4.56 -22.16 9.84
N VAL A 63 -4.36 -21.02 9.17
CA VAL A 63 -3.53 -19.94 9.67
C VAL A 63 -4.29 -19.26 10.80
N ASP A 64 -3.80 -19.43 12.04
CA ASP A 64 -4.35 -18.72 13.19
C ASP A 64 -4.27 -17.21 12.94
N VAL A 65 -5.43 -16.55 12.90
CA VAL A 65 -5.56 -15.12 12.62
C VAL A 65 -4.77 -14.28 13.63
N LYS A 66 -4.56 -14.78 14.86
CA LYS A 66 -3.74 -14.10 15.87
C LYS A 66 -2.24 -14.15 15.57
N SER A 67 -1.81 -15.04 14.66
CA SER A 67 -0.43 -15.15 14.21
C SER A 67 -0.11 -14.23 13.03
N ILE A 68 -1.12 -13.53 12.47
CA ILE A 68 -0.93 -12.58 11.37
C ILE A 68 -0.49 -11.23 11.96
N ASP A 69 0.79 -10.89 11.77
CA ASP A 69 1.29 -9.58 12.20
C ASP A 69 0.79 -8.48 11.26
N PHE A 70 0.22 -7.43 11.83
CA PHE A 70 -0.34 -6.31 11.07
C PHE A 70 0.79 -5.38 10.62
N ASN A 71 1.23 -5.57 9.38
CA ASN A 71 2.30 -4.79 8.76
C ASN A 71 1.81 -4.03 7.50
N PRO A 72 1.13 -2.87 7.67
CA PRO A 72 0.71 -2.03 6.56
C PRO A 72 1.84 -1.13 6.01
N TRP A 73 3.07 -1.24 6.53
CA TRP A 73 4.18 -0.36 6.21
C TRP A 73 4.76 -0.68 4.84
N GLN A 74 4.80 0.30 3.95
CA GLN A 74 5.16 0.09 2.55
C GLN A 74 6.56 0.62 2.23
N TYR A 75 6.99 1.68 2.91
CA TYR A 75 8.22 2.37 2.56
C TYR A 75 9.49 1.57 2.89
N ASP A 76 9.56 0.91 4.05
CA ASP A 76 10.75 0.13 4.43
C ASP A 76 11.00 -1.05 3.47
N SER A 77 9.97 -1.56 2.77
CA SER A 77 10.11 -2.61 1.75
C SER A 77 10.63 -2.14 0.39
N LEU A 78 10.59 -0.82 0.14
CA LEU A 78 11.08 -0.18 -1.10
C LEU A 78 12.52 0.35 -0.95
N CYS A 79 13.02 0.44 0.29
CA CYS A 79 14.32 0.99 0.64
C CYS A 79 15.42 -0.09 0.84
N ALA A 80 15.12 -1.35 0.50
CA ALA A 80 15.99 -2.52 0.64
C ALA A 80 16.54 -2.99 -0.72
#